data_AF-A0A8J4YS00-F1
#
_entry.id   AF-A0A8J4YS00-F1
#
_cell.length_a   1.000
_cell.length_b   1.000
_cell.length_c   1.000
_cell.angle_alpha   90.00
_cell.angle_beta   90.00
_cell.angle_gamma   90.00
#
_symmetry.space_group_name_H-M   'P 1'
#
loop_
_entity.id
_entity.type
_entity.pdbx_description
1 polymer ?
#
loop_
_entity_poly.entity_id
_entity_poly.type
_entity_poly.pdbx_seq_one_letter_code
_entity_poly.pdbx_strand_id
1 'polypeptide(L)'
;MSIEKIAAIKAKRLALKRTMIKEDDDPGLGTDLRSMLEFDIDMTKDITTKERQWRTRTTILQSSGKQFATSIMGLLKSIKAREEGRMRATVPNPAPTPVSRVPQQPVGYSRYDQERFKGKEETEGFKIDTMRTYHGLSLKSVTEGSQSHKMAPQPDLAPQSKPAPGQQMKKPSRTPIIIVPNSPKSLITMMNSKDLLQDMKFVSLEQKRKQGTKREMEILIQRPKPGGLTVPYRVTDNPSKLSYADWDRVVAVFAMGPAWQFKGWPNEGNPVEIFNRICAFHVKFEEMNLDANIGKWAVHVISLSRERRHLDRARFLEFWEKLDSFLALTCVSFEVSGLSHVYPLKFLGSHMCII
;
A
#
# COMPACT_ATOMS: atom_id res chain seq x y z
N MET A 1 -40.97 -11.31 30.35
CA MET A 1 -40.07 -12.39 30.82
C MET A 1 -38.66 -11.81 30.91
N SER A 2 -38.02 -11.81 32.08
CA SER A 2 -36.66 -11.28 32.26
C SER A 2 -35.61 -12.23 31.69
N ILE A 3 -34.49 -11.68 31.25
CA ILE A 3 -33.34 -12.40 30.67
C ILE A 3 -32.82 -13.47 31.63
N GLU A 4 -32.82 -13.18 32.92
CA GLU A 4 -32.44 -14.10 34.00
C GLU A 4 -33.35 -15.33 34.07
N LYS A 5 -34.65 -15.14 33.83
CA LYS A 5 -35.63 -16.24 33.85
C LYS A 5 -35.43 -17.18 32.65
N ILE A 6 -35.00 -16.64 31.51
CA ILE A 6 -34.64 -17.42 30.31
C ILE A 6 -33.34 -18.20 30.55
N ALA A 7 -32.35 -17.58 31.20
CA ALA A 7 -31.10 -18.24 31.56
C ALA A 7 -31.33 -19.39 32.56
N ALA A 8 -32.17 -19.17 33.58
CA ALA A 8 -32.53 -20.19 34.56
C ALA A 8 -33.25 -21.39 33.92
N ILE A 9 -34.18 -21.15 32.98
CA ILE A 9 -34.88 -22.23 32.28
C ILE A 9 -33.93 -23.02 31.37
N LYS A 10 -32.99 -22.35 30.68
CA LYS A 10 -31.96 -23.02 29.87
C LYS A 10 -31.02 -23.85 30.72
N ALA A 11 -30.57 -23.33 31.86
CA ALA A 11 -29.71 -24.05 32.80
C ALA A 11 -30.42 -25.30 33.36
N LYS A 12 -31.70 -25.17 33.72
CA LYS A 12 -32.52 -26.29 34.22
C LYS A 12 -32.71 -27.39 33.16
N ARG A 13 -32.90 -27.02 31.89
CA ARG A 13 -32.96 -28.00 30.77
C ARG A 13 -31.63 -28.67 30.49
N LEU A 14 -30.52 -27.95 30.61
CA LEU A 14 -29.17 -28.51 30.39
C LEU A 14 -28.80 -29.52 31.47
N ALA A 15 -29.15 -29.24 32.73
CA ALA A 15 -28.94 -30.15 33.85
C ALA A 15 -29.76 -31.44 33.70
N LEU A 16 -31.04 -31.33 33.32
CA LEU A 16 -31.90 -32.50 33.08
C LEU A 16 -31.42 -33.38 31.92
N LYS A 17 -30.80 -32.78 30.89
CA LYS A 17 -30.21 -33.51 29.75
C LYS A 17 -28.96 -34.31 30.14
N ARG A 18 -28.19 -33.83 31.12
CA ARG A 18 -26.98 -34.52 31.62
C ARG A 18 -27.31 -35.76 32.45
N THR A 19 -28.47 -35.81 33.10
CA THR A 19 -28.86 -36.94 33.97
C THR A 19 -29.62 -38.05 33.24
N MET A 20 -29.89 -37.89 31.93
CA MET A 20 -30.75 -38.80 31.17
C MET A 20 -29.99 -39.67 30.15
N ILE A 21 -28.65 -39.62 30.18
CA ILE A 21 -27.81 -40.54 29.42
C ILE A 21 -27.49 -41.71 30.35
N LYS A 22 -28.06 -42.87 30.05
CA LYS A 22 -27.71 -44.15 30.69
C LYS A 22 -26.31 -44.52 30.18
N GLU A 23 -25.28 -44.30 30.99
CA GLU A 23 -23.94 -44.83 30.75
C GLU A 23 -24.02 -46.35 31.00
N ASP A 24 -23.77 -47.17 29.97
CA ASP A 24 -23.47 -48.60 30.16
C ASP A 24 -22.12 -48.68 30.87
N ASP A 25 -22.08 -49.31 32.04
CA ASP A 25 -20.90 -49.50 32.88
C ASP A 25 -19.86 -50.40 32.19
N ASP A 26 -18.90 -49.80 31.46
CA ASP A 26 -17.62 -50.41 31.13
C ASP A 26 -16.50 -49.72 31.94
N PRO A 27 -16.04 -50.30 33.07
CA PRO A 27 -15.24 -49.59 34.07
C PRO A 27 -13.77 -49.35 33.68
N GLY A 28 -13.35 -49.67 32.45
CA GLY A 28 -11.95 -49.56 32.02
C GLY A 28 -11.62 -48.36 31.12
N LEU A 29 -12.58 -47.77 30.42
CA LEU A 29 -12.30 -46.81 29.33
C LEU A 29 -12.83 -45.38 29.61
N GLY A 30 -13.72 -45.21 30.58
CA GLY A 30 -14.39 -43.92 30.86
C GLY A 30 -13.52 -42.91 31.62
N THR A 31 -12.60 -43.37 32.47
CA THR A 31 -11.77 -42.51 33.31
C THR A 31 -10.65 -41.83 32.52
N ASP A 32 -10.04 -42.55 31.58
CA ASP A 32 -8.99 -42.03 30.70
C ASP A 32 -9.56 -41.04 29.67
N LEU A 33 -10.77 -41.30 29.14
CA LEU A 33 -11.44 -40.37 28.23
C LEU A 33 -11.89 -39.09 28.95
N ARG A 34 -12.39 -39.18 30.19
CA ARG A 34 -12.70 -38.00 31.02
C ARG A 34 -11.45 -37.18 31.33
N SER A 35 -10.34 -37.84 31.70
CA SER A 35 -9.07 -37.17 32.02
C SER A 35 -8.45 -36.50 30.79
N MET A 36 -8.53 -37.14 29.62
CA MET A 36 -8.07 -36.57 28.34
C MET A 36 -8.90 -35.35 27.92
N LEU A 37 -10.23 -35.41 28.06
CA LEU A 37 -11.12 -34.28 27.77
C LEU A 37 -10.94 -33.12 28.76
N GLU A 38 -10.63 -33.38 30.02
CA GLU A 38 -10.36 -32.34 31.02
C GLU A 38 -9.01 -31.64 30.75
N PHE A 39 -8.00 -32.40 30.32
CA PHE A 39 -6.71 -31.84 29.89
C PHE A 39 -6.85 -30.96 28.63
N ASP A 40 -7.65 -31.40 27.65
CA ASP A 40 -7.95 -30.61 26.45
C ASP A 40 -8.71 -29.31 26.77
N ILE A 41 -9.59 -29.34 27.79
CA ILE A 41 -10.31 -28.16 28.25
C ILE A 41 -9.35 -27.15 28.87
N ASP A 42 -8.42 -27.58 29.72
CA ASP A 42 -7.48 -26.67 30.39
C ASP A 42 -6.40 -26.16 29.43
N MET A 43 -5.94 -26.98 28.48
CA MET A 43 -5.07 -26.54 27.40
C MET A 43 -5.76 -25.49 26.51
N THR A 44 -7.04 -25.72 26.15
CA THR A 44 -7.81 -24.76 25.35
C THR A 44 -8.07 -23.46 26.12
N LYS A 45 -8.30 -23.52 27.43
CA LYS A 45 -8.42 -22.33 28.29
C LYS A 45 -7.09 -21.55 28.37
N ASP A 46 -5.97 -22.23 28.55
CA ASP A 46 -4.65 -21.58 28.62
C ASP A 46 -4.30 -20.89 27.29
N ILE A 47 -4.62 -21.54 26.15
CA ILE A 47 -4.49 -20.95 24.82
C ILE A 47 -5.41 -19.72 24.66
N THR A 48 -6.68 -19.85 25.03
CA THR A 48 -7.68 -18.77 24.86
C THR A 48 -7.41 -17.58 25.79
N THR A 49 -6.84 -17.81 26.97
CA THR A 49 -6.51 -16.74 27.94
C THR A 49 -5.24 -15.98 27.57
N LYS A 50 -4.28 -16.64 26.90
CA LYS A 50 -3.04 -16.03 26.43
C LYS A 50 -3.17 -15.43 25.02
N GLU A 51 -4.14 -15.83 24.21
CA GLU A 51 -4.34 -15.25 22.89
C GLU A 51 -4.92 -13.83 22.96
N ARG A 52 -4.39 -12.93 22.12
CA ARG A 52 -4.95 -11.60 21.93
C ARG A 52 -5.69 -11.54 20.61
N GLN A 53 -7.03 -11.52 20.66
CA GLN A 53 -7.84 -11.39 19.46
C GLN A 53 -7.87 -9.94 18.96
N TRP A 54 -7.13 -9.67 17.88
CA TRP A 54 -7.01 -8.32 17.31
C TRP A 54 -8.22 -7.85 16.51
N ARG A 55 -8.98 -8.78 15.91
CA ARG A 55 -10.17 -8.49 15.11
C ARG A 55 -11.21 -9.60 15.22
N THR A 56 -12.47 -9.22 15.24
CA THR A 56 -13.62 -10.13 15.20
C THR A 56 -14.47 -9.85 13.97
N ARG A 57 -15.43 -10.75 13.67
CA ARG A 57 -16.41 -10.53 12.60
C ARG A 57 -17.14 -9.19 12.75
N THR A 58 -17.36 -8.71 13.97
CA THR A 58 -18.02 -7.44 14.22
C THR A 58 -17.08 -6.25 14.03
N THR A 59 -15.82 -6.33 14.49
CA THR A 59 -14.88 -5.20 14.34
C THR A 59 -14.47 -4.96 12.89
N ILE A 60 -14.54 -5.97 12.02
CA ILE A 60 -14.23 -5.82 10.58
C ILE A 60 -15.34 -5.07 9.84
N LEU A 61 -16.59 -5.14 10.33
CA LEU A 61 -17.74 -4.46 9.74
C LEU A 61 -17.86 -2.99 10.19
N GLN A 62 -17.10 -2.59 11.21
CA GLN A 62 -17.10 -1.24 11.76
C GLN A 62 -15.82 -0.50 11.36
N SER A 63 -15.95 0.77 10.96
CA SER A 63 -14.79 1.61 10.68
C SER A 63 -14.14 2.08 11.97
N SER A 64 -12.85 1.80 12.14
CA SER A 64 -12.06 2.32 13.25
C SER A 64 -11.84 3.83 13.07
N GLY A 65 -12.45 4.65 13.93
CA GLY A 65 -12.14 6.08 14.05
C GLY A 65 -12.84 7.03 13.07
N LYS A 66 -13.70 6.53 12.17
CA LYS A 66 -14.51 7.38 11.28
C LYS A 66 -15.98 7.01 11.38
N GLN A 67 -16.83 7.99 11.68
CA GLN A 67 -18.28 7.84 11.74
C GLN A 67 -18.91 8.42 10.47
N PHE A 68 -19.38 7.54 9.58
CA PHE A 68 -19.97 7.95 8.30
C PHE A 68 -21.50 8.09 8.36
N ALA A 69 -22.13 7.69 9.47
CA ALA A 69 -23.57 7.64 9.62
C ALA A 69 -24.25 8.98 9.28
N THR A 70 -23.75 10.09 9.83
CA THR A 70 -24.35 11.42 9.59
C THR A 70 -24.27 11.84 8.12
N SER A 71 -23.15 11.58 7.45
CA SER A 71 -22.95 11.92 6.04
C SER A 71 -23.81 11.06 5.12
N ILE A 72 -23.86 9.74 5.38
CA ILE A 72 -24.60 8.79 4.54
C ILE A 72 -26.11 8.97 4.73
N MET A 73 -26.57 9.13 5.97
CA MET A 73 -27.99 9.34 6.27
C MET A 73 -28.51 10.68 5.75
N GLY A 74 -27.68 11.74 5.78
CA GLY A 74 -28.01 13.02 5.17
C GLY A 74 -28.22 12.91 3.65
N LEU A 75 -27.31 12.21 2.96
CA LEU A 75 -27.42 11.95 1.53
C LEU A 75 -28.69 11.15 1.20
N LEU A 76 -28.96 10.06 1.93
CA LEU A 76 -30.17 9.23 1.75
C LEU A 76 -31.46 10.03 1.94
N LYS A 77 -31.51 10.91 2.95
CA LYS A 77 -32.67 11.79 3.19
C LYS A 77 -32.89 12.77 2.04
N SER A 78 -31.82 13.32 1.47
CA SER A 78 -31.90 14.25 0.33
C SER A 78 -32.40 13.56 -0.95
N ILE A 79 -31.97 12.32 -1.20
CA ILE A 79 -32.42 11.51 -2.33
C ILE A 79 -33.92 11.22 -2.21
N LYS A 80 -34.35 10.79 -1.02
CA LYS A 80 -35.76 10.51 -0.74
C LYS A 80 -36.66 11.74 -0.91
N ALA A 81 -36.26 12.90 -0.37
CA ALA A 81 -37.02 14.14 -0.51
C ALA A 81 -37.14 14.59 -1.98
N ARG A 82 -36.11 14.35 -2.79
CA ARG A 82 -36.13 14.67 -4.23
C ARG A 82 -37.02 13.72 -5.04
N GLU A 83 -37.09 12.46 -4.64
CA GLU A 83 -37.96 11.45 -5.25
C GLU A 83 -39.44 11.74 -4.94
N GLU A 84 -39.75 12.12 -3.70
CA GLU A 84 -41.10 12.50 -3.26
C GLU A 84 -41.56 13.85 -3.87
N GLY A 85 -40.63 14.80 -4.07
CA GLY A 85 -40.93 16.12 -4.66
C GLY A 85 -41.20 16.11 -6.18
N ARG A 86 -40.79 15.06 -6.91
CA ARG A 86 -41.02 14.97 -8.36
C ARG A 86 -42.45 14.57 -8.75
N MET A 87 -43.26 14.09 -7.81
CA MET A 87 -44.60 13.58 -8.09
C MET A 87 -45.72 14.64 -8.06
N ARG A 88 -45.43 15.96 -7.94
CA ARG A 88 -46.47 16.93 -7.59
C ARG A 88 -46.57 18.26 -8.33
N ALA A 89 -45.98 18.45 -9.51
CA ALA A 89 -46.16 19.72 -10.24
C ALA A 89 -46.68 19.52 -11.67
N THR A 90 -48.00 19.48 -11.82
CA THR A 90 -48.71 19.93 -13.03
C THR A 90 -49.21 21.35 -12.77
N VAL A 91 -48.90 22.30 -13.65
CA VAL A 91 -49.44 23.68 -13.58
C VAL A 91 -49.89 24.13 -14.97
N PRO A 92 -51.13 24.64 -15.15
CA PRO A 92 -51.58 25.31 -16.37
C PRO A 92 -51.35 26.84 -16.34
N ASN A 93 -51.33 27.41 -17.56
CA ASN A 93 -51.01 28.79 -17.97
C ASN A 93 -52.05 29.86 -17.53
N PRO A 94 -51.72 31.17 -17.46
CA PRO A 94 -52.28 32.12 -18.45
C PRO A 94 -51.44 33.37 -18.82
N ALA A 95 -52.00 34.13 -19.77
CA ALA A 95 -51.50 35.16 -20.72
C ALA A 95 -51.24 36.61 -20.17
N PRO A 96 -50.73 37.58 -21.01
CA PRO A 96 -49.97 38.78 -20.58
C PRO A 96 -50.58 40.19 -20.88
N THR A 97 -49.87 41.24 -20.40
CA THR A 97 -49.78 42.71 -20.78
C THR A 97 -50.33 43.76 -19.78
N PRO A 98 -49.91 45.06 -19.80
CA PRO A 98 -48.75 45.74 -20.41
C PRO A 98 -47.91 46.65 -19.46
N VAL A 99 -46.88 47.25 -20.06
CA VAL A 99 -45.66 47.93 -19.56
C VAL A 99 -45.77 49.43 -19.24
N SER A 100 -44.89 49.93 -18.34
CA SER A 100 -44.36 51.29 -18.40
C SER A 100 -42.84 51.30 -18.09
N ARG A 101 -42.05 51.94 -18.97
CA ARG A 101 -40.58 52.15 -18.94
C ARG A 101 -40.29 53.39 -18.07
N VAL A 102 -39.15 53.61 -17.40
CA VAL A 102 -37.72 53.83 -17.81
C VAL A 102 -36.90 53.99 -16.48
N PRO A 103 -35.57 54.31 -16.38
CA PRO A 103 -34.36 54.05 -17.17
C PRO A 103 -33.21 53.35 -16.38
N GLN A 104 -32.14 53.06 -17.12
CA GLN A 104 -31.03 52.14 -16.84
C GLN A 104 -29.95 52.64 -15.85
N GLN A 105 -29.37 51.69 -15.11
CA GLN A 105 -28.11 51.78 -14.36
C GLN A 105 -27.09 50.73 -14.88
N PRO A 106 -25.77 50.91 -14.65
CA PRO A 106 -24.71 50.14 -15.31
C PRO A 106 -24.76 48.65 -14.97
N VAL A 107 -24.54 47.83 -16.01
CA VAL A 107 -24.75 46.37 -16.02
C VAL A 107 -23.71 45.65 -15.16
N GLY A 108 -24.12 45.15 -14.01
CA GLY A 108 -23.39 44.13 -13.27
C GLY A 108 -23.48 42.78 -13.99
N TYR A 109 -22.38 42.03 -14.03
CA TYR A 109 -22.32 40.71 -14.65
C TYR A 109 -23.21 39.72 -13.88
N SER A 110 -24.45 39.55 -14.34
CA SER A 110 -25.41 38.61 -13.76
C SER A 110 -25.27 37.24 -14.44
N ARG A 111 -24.88 36.23 -13.66
CA ARG A 111 -24.64 34.84 -14.09
C ARG A 111 -25.87 34.15 -14.70
N TYR A 112 -27.04 34.78 -14.63
CA TYR A 112 -28.31 34.25 -15.13
C TYR A 112 -28.79 34.89 -16.45
N ASP A 113 -28.04 35.83 -17.03
CA ASP A 113 -28.44 36.55 -18.25
C ASP A 113 -28.14 35.77 -19.54
N GLN A 114 -28.28 34.45 -19.49
CA GLN A 114 -27.91 33.49 -20.55
C GLN A 114 -28.92 33.46 -21.72
N GLU A 115 -30.08 34.09 -21.58
CA GLU A 115 -31.15 34.06 -22.60
C GLU A 115 -31.02 35.16 -23.64
N ARG A 116 -30.20 36.20 -23.38
CA ARG A 116 -29.99 37.31 -24.32
C ARG A 116 -29.22 36.90 -25.59
N PHE A 117 -28.54 35.75 -25.57
CA PHE A 117 -27.76 35.20 -26.68
C PHE A 117 -28.47 34.05 -27.41
N LYS A 118 -29.73 33.72 -27.08
CA LYS A 118 -30.42 32.58 -27.70
C LYS A 118 -31.09 32.86 -29.05
N GLY A 119 -30.99 34.08 -29.59
CA GLY A 119 -31.85 34.51 -30.70
C GLY A 119 -31.19 35.29 -31.83
N LYS A 120 -29.86 35.34 -31.94
CA LYS A 120 -29.22 35.95 -33.11
C LYS A 120 -28.25 34.99 -33.76
N GLU A 121 -28.59 34.70 -35.01
CA GLU A 121 -27.74 34.36 -36.16
C GLU A 121 -26.49 33.53 -35.88
N GLU A 122 -26.51 32.35 -36.50
CA GLU A 122 -25.40 31.85 -37.31
C GLU A 122 -24.06 31.83 -36.59
N THR A 123 -23.75 30.68 -36.00
CA THR A 123 -22.36 30.24 -35.87
C THR A 123 -21.80 30.09 -37.29
N GLU A 124 -21.40 31.21 -37.87
CA GLU A 124 -20.73 31.33 -39.15
C GLU A 124 -19.45 30.47 -39.10
N GLY A 125 -19.53 29.28 -39.69
CA GLY A 125 -18.36 28.48 -40.08
C GLY A 125 -18.02 27.22 -39.27
N PHE A 126 -18.58 27.00 -38.08
CA PHE A 126 -18.29 25.78 -37.31
C PHE A 126 -19.57 25.00 -36.99
N LYS A 127 -19.77 23.87 -37.67
CA LYS A 127 -20.83 22.89 -37.40
C LYS A 127 -20.61 22.23 -36.03
N ILE A 128 -21.06 22.87 -34.96
CA ILE A 128 -21.06 22.32 -33.60
C ILE A 128 -22.47 21.82 -33.29
N ASP A 129 -22.61 20.51 -33.17
CA ASP A 129 -23.86 19.86 -32.79
C ASP A 129 -23.99 19.83 -31.25
N THR A 130 -24.96 20.58 -30.72
CA THR A 130 -25.09 20.83 -29.28
C THR A 130 -25.73 19.68 -28.50
N MET A 131 -26.17 18.61 -29.18
CA MET A 131 -26.83 17.46 -28.54
C MET A 131 -25.97 16.18 -28.47
N ARG A 132 -24.69 16.22 -28.85
CA ARG A 132 -23.79 15.06 -28.77
C ARG A 132 -22.91 15.08 -27.52
N THR A 133 -23.02 14.04 -26.70
CA THR A 133 -22.14 13.80 -25.54
C THR A 133 -20.75 13.38 -26.00
N TYR A 134 -19.73 14.23 -25.77
CA TYR A 134 -18.33 13.94 -26.03
C TYR A 134 -17.72 13.08 -24.91
N HIS A 135 -17.77 11.76 -25.06
CA HIS A 135 -16.95 10.85 -24.28
C HIS A 135 -16.33 9.84 -25.25
N GLY A 136 -15.01 9.90 -25.45
CA GLY A 136 -14.26 8.90 -26.23
C GLY A 136 -13.55 9.35 -27.51
N LEU A 137 -13.49 10.65 -27.84
CA LEU A 137 -12.76 11.15 -29.00
C LEU A 137 -11.35 11.61 -28.59
N SER A 138 -10.31 11.01 -29.20
CA SER A 138 -8.90 11.35 -28.99
C SER A 138 -8.52 12.59 -29.82
N LEU A 139 -7.62 13.42 -29.29
CA LEU A 139 -7.15 14.70 -29.85
C LEU A 139 -6.73 14.63 -31.34
N LYS A 140 -6.39 13.44 -31.85
CA LYS A 140 -6.03 13.23 -33.26
C LYS A 140 -7.21 13.29 -34.23
N SER A 141 -8.46 13.08 -33.78
CA SER A 141 -9.63 13.08 -34.67
C SER A 141 -10.25 14.47 -34.91
N VAL A 142 -9.66 15.54 -34.35
CA VAL A 142 -10.19 16.91 -34.46
C VAL A 142 -9.41 17.74 -35.50
N THR A 143 -8.27 17.24 -36.01
CA THR A 143 -7.41 17.98 -36.96
C THR A 143 -7.62 17.57 -38.42
N GLU A 144 -8.23 16.43 -38.70
CA GLU A 144 -8.32 15.90 -40.08
C GLU A 144 -9.76 15.99 -40.60
N GLY A 145 -9.98 16.91 -41.55
CA GLY A 145 -11.28 17.16 -42.15
C GLY A 145 -11.77 16.02 -43.05
N SER A 146 -13.07 15.74 -42.95
CA SER A 146 -13.98 15.28 -44.00
C SER A 146 -13.42 14.32 -45.07
N GLN A 147 -13.61 13.01 -44.90
CA GLN A 147 -13.81 12.11 -46.03
C GLN A 147 -14.99 11.15 -45.81
N SER A 148 -15.80 11.07 -46.87
CA SER A 148 -16.99 10.26 -47.06
C SER A 148 -16.68 8.77 -47.20
N HIS A 149 -17.47 7.90 -46.57
CA HIS A 149 -17.89 6.64 -47.21
C HIS A 149 -19.21 6.10 -46.64
N LYS A 150 -20.03 5.58 -47.56
CA LYS A 150 -21.34 4.96 -47.39
C LYS A 150 -21.24 3.44 -47.18
N MET A 151 -22.34 2.86 -46.65
CA MET A 151 -22.81 1.45 -46.74
C MET A 151 -22.10 0.42 -45.83
N ALA A 152 -22.74 -0.57 -45.17
CA ALA A 152 -24.11 -1.12 -45.15
C ALA A 152 -24.30 -1.94 -43.82
N PRO A 153 -25.52 -2.42 -43.48
CA PRO A 153 -25.81 -3.10 -42.20
C PRO A 153 -25.71 -4.63 -42.27
N GLN A 154 -25.25 -5.28 -41.20
CA GLN A 154 -25.53 -6.70 -40.94
C GLN A 154 -25.64 -6.99 -39.43
N PRO A 155 -26.44 -8.01 -39.04
CA PRO A 155 -26.93 -8.16 -37.67
C PRO A 155 -26.12 -9.16 -36.83
N ASP A 156 -26.26 -8.94 -35.52
CA ASP A 156 -26.35 -9.90 -34.43
C ASP A 156 -25.11 -10.29 -33.60
N LEU A 157 -25.43 -10.56 -32.32
CA LEU A 157 -24.66 -11.14 -31.22
C LEU A 157 -23.84 -10.18 -30.32
N ALA A 158 -24.53 -9.71 -29.28
CA ALA A 158 -23.95 -9.08 -28.10
C ALA A 158 -23.39 -10.12 -27.10
N PRO A 159 -22.15 -9.95 -26.58
CA PRO A 159 -21.77 -10.44 -25.27
C PRO A 159 -21.96 -9.33 -24.23
N GLN A 160 -22.78 -9.62 -23.21
CA GLN A 160 -23.00 -8.77 -22.04
C GLN A 160 -21.66 -8.33 -21.41
N SER A 161 -21.43 -7.02 -21.38
CA SER A 161 -20.33 -6.40 -20.66
C SER A 161 -20.58 -6.48 -19.16
N LYS A 162 -19.80 -7.33 -18.48
CA LYS A 162 -19.63 -7.26 -17.03
C LYS A 162 -19.04 -5.88 -16.69
N PRO A 163 -19.56 -5.15 -15.68
CA PRO A 163 -18.93 -3.91 -15.24
C PRO A 163 -17.51 -4.22 -14.74
N ALA A 164 -16.54 -3.48 -15.26
CA ALA A 164 -15.15 -3.56 -14.83
C ALA A 164 -15.04 -3.36 -13.31
N PRO A 165 -14.19 -4.12 -12.61
CA PRO A 165 -13.96 -3.87 -11.19
C PRO A 165 -13.40 -2.46 -11.04
N GLY A 166 -14.13 -1.64 -10.29
CA GLY A 166 -13.74 -0.29 -9.94
C GLY A 166 -12.29 -0.28 -9.46
N GLN A 167 -11.56 0.74 -9.89
CA GLN A 167 -10.17 0.99 -9.51
C GLN A 167 -10.08 1.00 -7.98
N GLN A 168 -9.78 -0.16 -7.40
CA GLN A 168 -9.32 -0.24 -6.03
C GLN A 168 -8.05 0.60 -6.02
N MET A 169 -8.09 1.74 -5.32
CA MET A 169 -6.88 2.47 -4.94
C MET A 169 -5.93 1.42 -4.37
N LYS A 170 -4.89 1.09 -5.14
CA LYS A 170 -3.93 0.05 -4.79
C LYS A 170 -3.40 0.42 -3.41
N LYS A 171 -3.70 -0.40 -2.40
CA LYS A 171 -3.11 -0.23 -1.07
C LYS A 171 -1.61 -0.05 -1.26
N PRO A 172 -0.97 0.96 -0.61
CA PRO A 172 0.44 1.21 -0.80
C PRO A 172 1.20 -0.08 -0.52
N SER A 173 2.01 -0.51 -1.49
CA SER A 173 2.82 -1.72 -1.37
C SER A 173 3.72 -1.58 -0.14
N ARG A 174 3.65 -2.55 0.77
CA ARG A 174 4.52 -2.59 1.96
C ARG A 174 5.88 -3.24 1.69
N THR A 175 6.18 -3.56 0.42
CA THR A 175 7.43 -4.22 0.06
C THR A 175 8.61 -3.27 0.29
N PRO A 176 9.57 -3.62 1.17
CA PRO A 176 10.79 -2.84 1.39
C PRO A 176 11.66 -2.77 0.14
N ILE A 177 12.42 -1.68 0.00
CA ILE A 177 13.21 -1.38 -1.19
C ILE A 177 14.69 -1.32 -0.83
N ILE A 178 15.52 -1.93 -1.68
CA ILE A 178 16.98 -1.88 -1.62
C ILE A 178 17.49 -1.18 -2.87
N ILE A 179 18.31 -0.15 -2.70
CA ILE A 179 18.92 0.58 -3.82
C ILE A 179 20.33 0.06 -4.07
N VAL A 180 20.60 -0.39 -5.29
CA VAL A 180 21.95 -0.77 -5.74
C VAL A 180 22.51 0.29 -6.69
N PRO A 181 23.83 0.46 -6.79
CA PRO A 181 24.38 1.46 -7.70
C PRO A 181 24.19 1.06 -9.16
N ASN A 182 23.83 2.04 -10.00
CA ASN A 182 23.83 1.91 -11.45
C ASN A 182 25.24 2.13 -12.03
N SER A 183 26.19 1.27 -11.66
CA SER A 183 27.55 1.34 -12.20
C SER A 183 28.11 -0.05 -12.53
N PRO A 184 28.64 -0.26 -13.74
CA PRO A 184 29.24 -1.54 -14.12
C PRO A 184 30.56 -1.82 -13.39
N LYS A 185 31.13 -0.83 -12.70
CA LYS A 185 32.35 -1.02 -11.88
C LYS A 185 32.02 -1.48 -10.45
N SER A 186 30.75 -1.43 -10.05
CA SER A 186 30.33 -1.90 -8.73
C SER A 186 30.34 -3.43 -8.66
N LEU A 187 30.69 -3.96 -7.50
CA LEU A 187 30.63 -5.40 -7.21
C LEU A 187 29.20 -5.92 -7.12
N ILE A 188 28.26 -5.05 -6.78
CA ILE A 188 26.82 -5.33 -6.74
C ILE A 188 26.08 -4.44 -7.74
N THR A 189 25.25 -5.05 -8.57
CA THR A 189 24.44 -4.41 -9.61
C THR A 189 23.11 -5.15 -9.75
N MET A 190 22.19 -4.64 -10.55
CA MET A 190 20.95 -5.37 -10.86
C MET A 190 21.22 -6.79 -11.41
N MET A 191 22.26 -6.99 -12.22
CA MET A 191 22.51 -8.29 -12.87
C MET A 191 22.86 -9.44 -11.92
N ASN A 192 23.49 -9.14 -10.78
CA ASN A 192 23.92 -10.14 -9.80
C ASN A 192 23.29 -9.94 -8.41
N SER A 193 22.44 -8.93 -8.22
CA SER A 193 21.78 -8.64 -6.95
C SER A 193 20.98 -9.82 -6.40
N LYS A 194 20.33 -10.60 -7.27
CA LYS A 194 19.58 -11.79 -6.87
C LYS A 194 20.50 -12.86 -6.28
N ASP A 195 21.59 -13.19 -6.96
CA ASP A 195 22.56 -14.19 -6.46
C ASP A 195 23.21 -13.75 -5.14
N LEU A 196 23.50 -12.46 -5.01
CA LEU A 196 24.14 -11.90 -3.81
C LEU A 196 23.19 -11.84 -2.61
N LEU A 197 21.96 -11.36 -2.81
CA LEU A 197 21.05 -11.08 -1.70
C LEU A 197 20.18 -12.27 -1.34
N GLN A 198 19.76 -13.06 -2.32
CA GLN A 198 18.90 -14.23 -2.12
C GLN A 198 19.73 -15.50 -1.91
N ASP A 199 20.68 -15.78 -2.82
CA ASP A 199 21.48 -17.01 -2.76
C ASP A 199 22.74 -16.86 -1.87
N MET A 200 23.05 -15.63 -1.47
CA MET A 200 24.21 -15.28 -0.63
C MET A 200 25.54 -15.73 -1.26
N LYS A 201 25.64 -15.61 -2.58
CA LYS A 201 26.78 -16.05 -3.38
C LYS A 201 27.23 -14.94 -4.32
N PHE A 202 28.53 -14.65 -4.32
CA PHE A 202 29.06 -13.70 -5.28
C PHE A 202 29.22 -14.31 -6.67
N VAL A 203 28.63 -13.65 -7.65
CA VAL A 203 28.84 -13.91 -9.08
C VAL A 203 29.29 -12.62 -9.74
N SER A 204 30.39 -12.69 -10.49
CA SER A 204 30.92 -11.50 -11.16
C SER A 204 30.04 -11.09 -12.35
N LEU A 205 30.09 -9.80 -12.69
CA LEU A 205 29.43 -9.26 -13.88
C LEU A 205 29.90 -9.95 -15.17
N GLU A 206 31.18 -10.31 -15.25
CA GLU A 206 31.74 -11.01 -16.39
C GLU A 206 31.11 -12.40 -16.56
N GLN A 207 30.93 -13.14 -15.45
CA GLN A 207 30.25 -14.43 -15.44
C GLN A 207 28.78 -14.30 -15.88
N LYS A 208 28.05 -13.30 -15.35
CA LYS A 208 26.66 -13.03 -15.76
C LYS A 208 26.53 -12.65 -17.24
N ARG A 209 27.48 -11.87 -17.75
CA ARG A 209 27.53 -11.52 -19.18
C ARG A 209 27.76 -12.75 -20.06
N LYS A 210 28.67 -13.64 -19.66
CA LYS A 210 28.92 -14.92 -20.38
C LYS A 210 27.68 -15.84 -20.37
N GLN A 211 26.88 -15.80 -19.31
CA GLN A 211 25.62 -16.54 -19.22
C GLN A 211 24.46 -15.92 -20.03
N GLY A 212 24.67 -14.75 -20.66
CA GLY A 212 23.63 -14.08 -21.44
C GLY A 212 22.47 -13.53 -20.61
N THR A 213 22.66 -13.31 -19.30
CA THR A 213 21.61 -12.79 -18.42
C THR A 213 21.21 -11.38 -18.85
N LYS A 214 19.92 -11.18 -19.15
CA LYS A 214 19.38 -9.84 -19.46
C LYS A 214 19.25 -9.02 -18.18
N ARG A 215 19.52 -7.73 -18.28
CA ARG A 215 19.32 -6.79 -17.16
C ARG A 215 17.82 -6.54 -16.96
N GLU A 216 17.35 -6.78 -15.75
CA GLU A 216 16.01 -6.40 -15.30
C GLU A 216 16.03 -4.97 -14.72
N MET A 217 14.92 -4.23 -14.90
CA MET A 217 14.75 -2.87 -14.37
C MET A 217 14.43 -2.89 -12.86
N GLU A 218 13.77 -3.95 -12.42
CA GLU A 218 13.30 -4.13 -11.05
C GLU A 218 13.34 -5.62 -10.74
N ILE A 219 13.93 -5.96 -9.59
CA ILE A 219 14.10 -7.35 -9.17
C ILE A 219 13.38 -7.55 -7.86
N LEU A 220 12.55 -8.59 -7.77
CA LEU A 220 11.93 -9.00 -6.52
C LEU A 220 12.72 -10.18 -5.95
N ILE A 221 13.34 -9.98 -4.78
CA ILE A 221 14.03 -11.04 -4.05
C ILE A 221 13.13 -11.53 -2.92
N GLN A 222 13.19 -12.82 -2.62
CA GLN A 222 12.44 -13.43 -1.53
C GLN A 222 13.39 -13.89 -0.44
N ARG A 223 13.29 -13.29 0.74
CA ARG A 223 14.11 -13.66 1.89
C ARG A 223 13.33 -14.53 2.86
N PRO A 224 13.75 -15.78 3.14
CA PRO A 224 13.21 -16.55 4.24
C PRO A 224 13.68 -15.96 5.57
N LYS A 225 12.74 -15.68 6.49
CA LYS A 225 13.01 -15.29 7.87
C LYS A 225 12.79 -16.48 8.82
N PRO A 226 13.43 -16.48 10.00
CA PRO A 226 13.13 -17.44 11.05
C PRO A 226 11.62 -17.40 11.37
N GLY A 227 10.99 -18.57 11.46
CA GLY A 227 9.53 -18.71 11.62
C GLY A 227 8.78 -19.03 10.32
N GLY A 228 9.48 -19.30 9.21
CA GLY A 228 8.86 -19.75 7.95
C GLY A 228 8.19 -18.64 7.13
N LEU A 229 8.27 -17.38 7.57
CA LEU A 229 7.79 -16.24 6.81
C LEU A 229 8.81 -15.85 5.74
N THR A 230 8.36 -15.70 4.50
CA THR A 230 9.16 -15.15 3.41
C THR A 230 8.79 -13.68 3.18
N VAL A 231 9.78 -12.79 3.29
CA VAL A 231 9.59 -11.35 3.07
C VAL A 231 10.12 -10.99 1.68
N PRO A 232 9.28 -10.41 0.80
CA PRO A 232 9.75 -9.91 -0.48
C PRO A 232 10.47 -8.57 -0.30
N TYR A 233 11.58 -8.37 -1.01
CA TYR A 233 12.27 -7.09 -1.13
C TYR A 233 12.38 -6.70 -2.61
N ARG A 234 12.22 -5.41 -2.88
CA ARG A 234 12.30 -4.83 -4.23
C ARG A 234 13.66 -4.19 -4.41
N VAL A 235 14.40 -4.59 -5.42
CA VAL A 235 15.72 -4.04 -5.73
C VAL A 235 15.61 -3.14 -6.96
N THR A 236 16.19 -1.95 -6.89
CA THR A 236 16.27 -1.01 -8.01
C THR A 236 17.61 -0.28 -8.03
N ASP A 237 18.01 0.20 -9.18
CA ASP A 237 19.21 1.04 -9.36
C ASP A 237 18.91 2.47 -9.82
N ASN A 238 17.63 2.77 -10.05
CA ASN A 238 17.20 4.05 -10.58
C ASN A 238 16.34 4.80 -9.55
N PRO A 239 16.98 5.56 -8.64
CA PRO A 239 16.27 6.29 -7.59
C PRO A 239 15.32 7.36 -8.14
N SER A 240 15.53 7.86 -9.36
CA SER A 240 14.66 8.86 -10.00
C SER A 240 13.25 8.34 -10.32
N LYS A 241 13.05 7.01 -10.33
CA LYS A 241 11.73 6.40 -10.54
C LYS A 241 10.96 6.20 -9.23
N LEU A 242 11.57 6.47 -8.08
CA LEU A 242 10.95 6.30 -6.78
C LEU A 242 10.04 7.51 -6.47
N SER A 243 8.78 7.22 -6.13
CA SER A 243 7.87 8.24 -5.60
C SER A 243 8.26 8.64 -4.17
N TYR A 244 7.76 9.76 -3.66
CA TYR A 244 7.96 10.15 -2.25
C TYR A 244 7.55 9.05 -1.26
N ALA A 245 6.43 8.36 -1.52
CA ALA A 245 5.99 7.24 -0.70
C ALA A 245 6.85 5.97 -0.86
N ASP A 246 7.64 5.87 -1.93
CA ASP A 246 8.59 4.78 -2.10
C ASP A 246 9.84 5.03 -1.25
N TRP A 247 10.26 6.29 -1.09
CA TRP A 247 11.42 6.64 -0.26
C TRP A 247 11.26 6.23 1.20
N ASP A 248 10.03 6.31 1.75
CA ASP A 248 9.72 5.80 3.10
C ASP A 248 9.90 4.28 3.24
N ARG A 249 9.95 3.55 2.11
CA ARG A 249 10.12 2.10 2.07
C ARG A 249 11.55 1.69 1.73
N VAL A 250 12.45 2.64 1.50
CA VAL A 250 13.86 2.34 1.23
C VAL A 250 14.52 1.98 2.54
N VAL A 251 14.93 0.72 2.67
CA VAL A 251 15.50 0.18 3.91
C VAL A 251 17.01 0.07 3.85
N ALA A 252 17.56 -0.10 2.64
CA ALA A 252 18.99 -0.26 2.45
C ALA A 252 19.49 0.39 1.16
N VAL A 253 20.75 0.84 1.18
CA VAL A 253 21.46 1.39 0.01
C VAL A 253 22.87 0.83 -0.08
N PHE A 254 23.30 0.47 -1.29
CA PHE A 254 24.70 0.15 -1.58
C PHE A 254 25.44 1.38 -2.10
N ALA A 255 26.35 1.91 -1.29
CA ALA A 255 27.19 3.06 -1.58
C ALA A 255 28.48 2.66 -2.30
N MET A 256 28.85 3.40 -3.33
CA MET A 256 30.10 3.24 -4.07
C MET A 256 31.24 4.06 -3.50
N GLY A 257 30.95 5.24 -2.93
CA GLY A 257 31.94 6.16 -2.35
C GLY A 257 31.80 7.60 -2.82
N PRO A 258 31.65 7.91 -4.11
CA PRO A 258 31.52 9.29 -4.56
C PRO A 258 30.18 9.92 -4.15
N ALA A 259 30.21 11.15 -3.59
CA ALA A 259 29.01 11.86 -3.13
C ALA A 259 27.99 12.15 -4.25
N TRP A 260 28.45 12.26 -5.50
CA TRP A 260 27.57 12.47 -6.66
C TRP A 260 26.56 11.33 -6.85
N GLN A 261 26.80 10.14 -6.29
CA GLN A 261 25.86 9.01 -6.32
C GLN A 261 24.49 9.40 -5.75
N PHE A 262 24.47 10.27 -4.74
CA PHE A 262 23.27 10.68 -4.01
C PHE A 262 22.62 11.95 -4.57
N LYS A 263 23.10 12.46 -5.71
CA LYS A 263 22.51 13.65 -6.34
C LYS A 263 21.05 13.40 -6.71
N GLY A 264 20.17 14.31 -6.29
CA GLY A 264 18.72 14.22 -6.58
C GLY A 264 17.96 13.26 -5.66
N TRP A 265 18.59 12.76 -4.60
CA TRP A 265 17.93 12.01 -3.54
C TRP A 265 17.25 12.98 -2.56
N PRO A 266 16.37 12.48 -1.66
CA PRO A 266 15.87 13.27 -0.53
C PRO A 266 17.01 13.91 0.27
N ASN A 267 16.69 14.91 1.07
CA ASN A 267 17.68 15.62 1.91
C ASN A 267 18.82 16.24 1.07
N GLU A 268 18.50 16.70 -0.13
CA GLU A 268 19.43 17.33 -1.08
C GLU A 268 20.63 16.44 -1.48
N GLY A 269 20.55 15.14 -1.21
CA GLY A 269 21.65 14.22 -1.46
C GLY A 269 22.73 14.20 -0.38
N ASN A 270 22.48 14.76 0.81
CA ASN A 270 23.42 14.71 1.93
C ASN A 270 23.57 13.26 2.46
N PRO A 271 24.74 12.60 2.29
CA PRO A 271 24.89 11.19 2.66
C PRO A 271 24.66 10.93 4.15
N VAL A 272 25.03 11.87 5.02
CA VAL A 272 24.90 11.72 6.48
C VAL A 272 23.43 11.63 6.88
N GLU A 273 22.58 12.50 6.32
CA GLU A 273 21.14 12.48 6.60
C GLU A 273 20.44 11.28 6.00
N ILE A 274 20.87 10.88 4.79
CA ILE A 274 20.35 9.69 4.11
C ILE A 274 20.64 8.44 4.94
N PHE A 275 21.88 8.29 5.44
CA PHE A 275 22.29 7.10 6.18
C PHE A 275 21.76 7.02 7.61
N ASN A 276 21.26 8.14 8.16
CA ASN A 276 20.52 8.11 9.42
C ASN A 276 19.14 7.47 9.28
N ARG A 277 18.54 7.52 8.07
CA ARG A 277 17.20 6.95 7.80
C ARG A 277 17.27 5.59 7.09
N ILE A 278 18.33 5.37 6.32
CA ILE A 278 18.50 4.20 5.43
C ILE A 278 19.80 3.49 5.78
N CYS A 279 19.75 2.17 5.96
CA CYS A 279 20.95 1.40 6.27
C CYS A 279 21.89 1.32 5.07
N ALA A 280 23.11 1.83 5.20
CA ALA A 280 24.06 1.90 4.09
C ALA A 280 25.12 0.80 4.14
N PHE A 281 25.45 0.25 2.97
CA PHE A 281 26.43 -0.82 2.81
C PHE A 281 27.41 -0.50 1.70
N HIS A 282 28.66 -0.95 1.83
CA HIS A 282 29.68 -0.85 0.80
C HIS A 282 30.33 -2.21 0.58
N VAL A 283 30.31 -2.71 -0.65
CA VAL A 283 30.93 -4.00 -0.99
C VAL A 283 32.27 -3.73 -1.64
N LYS A 284 33.34 -4.31 -1.08
CA LYS A 284 34.69 -4.23 -1.64
C LYS A 284 35.40 -5.58 -1.60
N PHE A 285 36.45 -5.73 -2.39
CA PHE A 285 37.39 -6.83 -2.17
C PHE A 285 38.33 -6.51 -1.00
N GLU A 286 38.77 -7.54 -0.29
CA GLU A 286 39.66 -7.44 0.88
C GLU A 286 40.97 -6.71 0.56
N GLU A 287 41.51 -6.97 -0.64
CA GLU A 287 42.74 -6.36 -1.18
C GLU A 287 42.58 -4.87 -1.53
N MET A 288 41.35 -4.39 -1.69
CA MET A 288 41.07 -3.03 -2.12
C MET A 288 41.05 -2.07 -0.93
N ASN A 289 41.68 -0.91 -1.13
CA ASN A 289 41.59 0.19 -0.18
C ASN A 289 40.15 0.68 -0.04
N LEU A 290 39.78 1.05 1.18
CA LEU A 290 38.48 1.66 1.45
C LEU A 290 38.47 3.09 0.88
N ASP A 291 37.39 3.47 0.21
CA ASP A 291 37.22 4.84 -0.26
C ASP A 291 37.17 5.83 0.92
N ALA A 292 37.84 6.97 0.78
CA ALA A 292 37.99 7.95 1.85
C ALA A 292 36.64 8.56 2.29
N ASN A 293 35.64 8.61 1.41
CA ASN A 293 34.32 9.10 1.76
C ASN A 293 33.51 8.05 2.53
N ILE A 294 33.61 6.77 2.13
CA ILE A 294 32.96 5.66 2.84
C ILE A 294 33.43 5.57 4.29
N GLY A 295 34.72 5.78 4.55
CA GLY A 295 35.26 5.80 5.91
C GLY A 295 34.74 6.94 6.79
N LYS A 296 34.21 8.02 6.20
CA LYS A 296 33.64 9.16 6.94
C LYS A 296 32.14 9.01 7.21
N TRP A 297 31.48 8.10 6.50
CA TRP A 297 30.04 7.94 6.54
C TRP A 297 29.65 6.72 7.39
N ALA A 298 28.42 6.73 7.93
CA ALA A 298 27.86 5.60 8.67
C ALA A 298 27.45 4.47 7.70
N VAL A 299 28.46 3.76 7.17
CA VAL A 299 28.29 2.71 6.15
C VAL A 299 28.93 1.41 6.63
N HIS A 300 28.20 0.31 6.49
CA HIS A 300 28.72 -1.03 6.80
C HIS A 300 29.53 -1.59 5.63
N VAL A 301 30.81 -1.91 5.89
CA VAL A 301 31.70 -2.46 4.86
C VAL A 301 31.60 -3.98 4.83
N ILE A 302 31.25 -4.52 3.66
CA ILE A 302 31.25 -5.94 3.34
C ILE A 302 32.50 -6.22 2.52
N SER A 303 33.48 -6.86 3.14
CA SER A 303 34.68 -7.29 2.44
C SER A 303 34.43 -8.66 1.81
N LEU A 304 34.83 -8.85 0.56
CA LEU A 304 34.77 -10.14 -0.15
C LEU A 304 36.17 -10.61 -0.50
N SER A 305 36.38 -11.92 -0.48
CA SER A 305 37.61 -12.52 -0.97
C SER A 305 37.42 -12.95 -2.43
N ARG A 306 38.46 -12.83 -3.27
CA ARG A 306 38.38 -13.25 -4.66
C ARG A 306 38.39 -14.78 -4.80
N GLU A 307 39.14 -15.45 -3.93
CA GLU A 307 39.36 -16.90 -3.94
C GLU A 307 38.41 -17.63 -2.99
N ARG A 308 38.17 -17.08 -1.78
CA ARG A 308 37.46 -17.77 -0.70
C ARG A 308 35.94 -17.58 -0.77
N ARG A 309 35.31 -18.09 -1.84
CA ARG A 309 33.86 -17.94 -2.11
C ARG A 309 32.93 -18.60 -1.09
N HIS A 310 33.41 -19.57 -0.32
CA HIS A 310 32.62 -20.20 0.74
C HIS A 310 32.32 -19.23 1.90
N LEU A 311 33.09 -18.15 2.05
CA LEU A 311 32.87 -17.13 3.08
C LEU A 311 31.80 -16.11 2.69
N ASP A 312 31.46 -15.99 1.40
CA ASP A 312 30.48 -15.01 0.90
C ASP A 312 29.15 -15.16 1.65
N ARG A 313 28.71 -16.40 1.90
CA ARG A 313 27.47 -16.68 2.63
C ARG A 313 27.46 -16.05 4.02
N ALA A 314 28.56 -16.18 4.77
CA ALA A 314 28.67 -15.59 6.10
C ALA A 314 28.63 -14.05 6.05
N ARG A 315 29.31 -13.44 5.05
CA ARG A 315 29.33 -11.99 4.86
C ARG A 315 27.95 -11.41 4.53
N PHE A 316 27.16 -12.12 3.71
CA PHE A 316 25.79 -11.70 3.38
C PHE A 316 24.77 -12.06 4.48
N LEU A 317 25.03 -13.07 5.31
CA LEU A 317 24.26 -13.27 6.54
C LEU A 317 24.42 -12.09 7.51
N GLU A 318 25.66 -11.65 7.73
CA GLU A 318 25.97 -10.47 8.57
C GLU A 318 25.29 -9.20 8.02
N PHE A 319 25.24 -9.03 6.69
CA PHE A 319 24.47 -7.95 6.06
C PHE A 319 22.99 -7.98 6.47
N TRP A 320 22.36 -9.16 6.38
CA TRP A 320 20.95 -9.31 6.72
C TRP A 320 20.67 -9.10 8.20
N GLU A 321 21.58 -9.54 9.08
CA GLU A 321 21.50 -9.29 10.52
C GLU A 321 21.56 -7.80 10.82
N LYS A 322 22.53 -7.07 10.25
CA LYS A 322 22.65 -5.61 10.41
C LYS A 322 21.40 -4.89 9.90
N LEU A 323 20.85 -5.31 8.77
CA LEU A 323 19.62 -4.74 8.23
C LEU A 323 18.43 -5.02 9.16
N ASP A 324 18.28 -6.25 9.65
CA ASP A 324 17.19 -6.59 10.59
C ASP A 324 17.31 -5.81 11.91
N SER A 325 18.53 -5.67 12.45
CA SER A 325 18.78 -4.84 13.64
C SER A 325 18.41 -3.37 13.40
N PHE A 326 18.80 -2.82 12.25
CA PHE A 326 18.44 -1.45 11.88
C PHE A 326 16.91 -1.28 11.76
N LEU A 327 16.23 -2.24 11.13
CA LEU A 327 14.78 -2.24 10.99
C LEU A 327 14.05 -2.38 12.33
N ALA A 328 14.57 -3.19 13.25
CA ALA A 328 14.01 -3.32 14.59
C ALA A 328 14.09 -2.00 15.37
N LEU A 329 15.24 -1.33 15.34
CA LEU A 329 15.47 -0.04 16.03
C LEU A 329 14.60 1.09 15.46
N THR A 330 14.48 1.15 14.13
CA THR A 330 13.68 2.19 13.45
C THR A 330 12.18 1.94 13.57
N CYS A 331 11.73 0.69 13.62
CA CYS A 331 10.31 0.34 13.86
C CYS A 331 9.87 0.71 15.28
N VAL A 332 10.71 0.47 16.30
CA VAL A 332 10.46 0.91 17.68
C VAL A 332 10.41 2.44 17.75
N SER A 333 11.31 3.13 17.06
CA SER A 333 11.31 4.61 17.02
C SER A 333 10.03 5.17 16.40
N PHE A 334 9.51 4.52 15.34
CA PHE A 334 8.24 4.92 14.70
C PHE A 334 7.03 4.72 15.62
N GLU A 335 6.99 3.63 16.39
CA GLU A 335 5.90 3.33 17.34
C GLU A 335 5.89 4.30 18.54
N VAL A 336 7.07 4.72 19.02
CA VAL A 336 7.21 5.72 20.10
C VAL A 336 6.85 7.13 19.61
N SER A 337 7.15 7.48 18.36
CA SER A 337 6.83 8.79 17.78
C SER A 337 5.35 9.03 17.44
N GLY A 338 4.46 8.07 17.74
CA GLY A 338 3.01 8.26 17.77
C GLY A 338 2.50 9.09 18.95
N LEU A 339 3.38 9.47 19.89
CA LEU A 339 3.13 10.46 20.92
C LEU A 339 3.92 11.72 20.59
N SER A 340 3.20 12.77 20.22
CA SER A 340 3.71 14.14 20.17
C SER A 340 4.31 14.47 21.53
N HIS A 341 5.64 14.55 21.63
CA HIS A 341 6.44 15.54 22.37
C HIS A 341 7.92 15.33 22.01
N VAL A 342 8.53 16.37 21.46
CA VAL A 342 9.95 16.42 21.09
C VAL A 342 10.79 16.43 22.36
N TYR A 343 11.68 15.46 22.51
CA TYR A 343 12.88 15.62 23.34
C TYR A 343 14.12 15.18 22.55
N PRO A 344 15.20 15.99 22.54
CA PRO A 344 16.44 15.61 21.90
C PRO A 344 17.20 14.63 22.81
N LEU A 345 17.40 13.40 22.34
CA LEU A 345 18.33 12.47 22.98
C LEU A 345 19.76 12.95 22.75
N LYS A 346 20.32 13.59 23.78
CA LYS A 346 21.76 13.84 23.91
C LYS A 346 22.46 12.51 24.21
N PHE A 347 23.49 12.22 23.41
CA PHE A 347 24.49 11.19 23.70
C PHE A 347 25.25 11.54 24.99
N LEU A 348 25.07 10.76 26.05
CA LEU A 348 26.09 10.43 27.05
C LEU A 348 26.05 8.89 27.12
N GLY A 349 27.14 8.14 26.95
CA GLY A 349 28.44 8.37 27.55
C GLY A 349 28.49 7.62 28.88
N SER A 350 28.99 6.38 28.84
CA SER A 350 29.55 5.60 29.96
C SER A 350 28.64 4.88 30.96
N HIS A 351 29.04 3.62 31.19
CA HIS A 351 28.94 2.79 32.40
C HIS A 351 27.63 2.07 32.78
N MET A 352 27.78 0.73 32.79
CA MET A 352 27.52 -0.20 33.91
C MET A 352 26.27 -1.11 33.91
N CYS A 353 26.62 -2.41 34.06
CA CYS A 353 26.02 -3.45 34.89
C CYS A 353 24.58 -3.93 34.64
N ILE A 354 24.51 -5.18 34.17
CA ILE A 354 23.93 -6.35 34.88
C ILE A 354 23.13 -5.98 36.14
N ILE A 355 21.83 -6.30 36.17
CA ILE A 355 21.22 -7.49 36.78
C ILE A 355 20.02 -7.89 35.92
#